data_AF-A0A6P0DWY7-F1
#
_entry.id   AF-A0A6P0DWY7-F1
#
_cell.length_a   1.000
_cell.length_b   1.000
_cell.length_c   1.000
_cell.angle_alpha   90.00
_cell.angle_beta   90.00
_cell.angle_gamma   90.00
#
_symmetry.space_group_name_H-M   'P 1'
#
loop_
_entity.id
_entity.type
_entity.pdbx_description
1 polymer ?
#
loop_
_entity_poly.entity_id
_entity_poly.type
_entity_poly.pdbx_seq_one_letter_code
_entity_poly.pdbx_strand_id
1 'polypeptide(L)'
;LHSCLGLMFQRKSDASICLREATYPPANQPLEQLPFFPPDLAFTYVDIVKLHCDYDKEKCLTSSRGVPFITDWNHLTAEFLTTLIGDILEKRTADLRGDGLLDFLVPPHARQSERTASSQPNAGRTSSA
;
A
#
# COMPACT_ATOMS: atom_id res chain seq x y z
N LEU A 1 22.51 -14.08 7.69
CA LEU A 1 21.46 -13.09 7.32
C LEU A 1 21.95 -11.72 7.74
N HIS A 2 22.11 -10.78 6.80
CA HIS A 2 22.30 -9.37 7.13
C HIS A 2 20.91 -8.71 7.19
N SER A 3 20.58 -8.02 8.28
CA SER A 3 19.36 -7.20 8.33
C SER A 3 19.44 -6.08 7.29
N CYS A 4 18.29 -5.57 6.82
CA CYS A 4 18.24 -4.40 5.94
C CYS A 4 19.06 -3.23 6.53
N LEU A 5 18.91 -2.98 7.84
CA LEU A 5 19.68 -1.95 8.52
C LEU A 5 21.20 -2.19 8.43
N GLY A 6 21.66 -3.42 8.66
CA GLY A 6 23.07 -3.77 8.51
C GLY A 6 23.59 -3.55 7.09
N LEU A 7 22.77 -3.87 6.09
CA LEU A 7 23.10 -3.66 4.68
C LEU A 7 23.18 -2.17 4.31
N MET A 8 22.25 -1.34 4.82
CA MET A 8 22.30 0.12 4.68
C MET A 8 23.61 0.70 5.22
N PHE A 9 24.02 0.30 6.42
CA PHE A 9 25.28 0.73 7.02
C PHE A 9 26.50 0.28 6.20
N GLN A 10 26.56 -1.00 5.82
CA GLN A 10 27.69 -1.55 5.05
C GLN A 10 27.85 -0.89 3.69
N ARG A 11 26.74 -0.57 3.01
CA ARG A 11 26.75 0.02 1.68
C ARG A 11 26.71 1.55 1.68
N LYS A 12 26.59 2.18 2.85
CA LYS A 12 26.39 3.65 3.01
C LYS A 12 25.23 4.14 2.13
N SER A 13 24.13 3.39 2.13
CA SER A 13 22.96 3.62 1.27
C SER A 13 21.70 3.76 2.11
N ASP A 14 20.68 4.39 1.56
CA ASP A 14 19.33 4.37 2.13
C ASP A 14 18.64 3.01 1.92
N ALA A 15 17.39 2.90 2.37
CA ALA A 15 16.61 1.66 2.35
C ALA A 15 16.27 1.13 0.93
N SER A 16 16.52 1.90 -0.14
CA SER A 16 16.45 1.38 -1.51
C SER A 16 17.35 0.18 -1.74
N ILE A 17 18.47 0.09 -1.00
CA ILE A 17 19.36 -1.07 -1.04
C ILE A 17 18.65 -2.35 -0.63
N CYS A 18 17.75 -2.27 0.35
CA CYS A 18 17.04 -3.43 0.88
C CYS A 18 16.04 -3.95 -0.15
N LEU A 19 15.34 -3.05 -0.83
CA LEU A 19 14.46 -3.40 -1.93
C LEU A 19 15.25 -4.02 -3.10
N ARG A 20 16.37 -3.43 -3.47
CA ARG A 20 17.22 -3.90 -4.57
C ARG A 20 17.72 -5.33 -4.33
N GLU A 21 18.25 -5.61 -3.15
CA GLU A 21 18.84 -6.91 -2.82
C GLU A 21 17.80 -7.94 -2.34
N ALA A 22 16.56 -7.54 -2.06
CA ALA A 22 15.49 -8.47 -1.69
C ALA A 22 15.12 -9.39 -2.86
N THR A 23 14.87 -10.66 -2.55
CA THR A 23 14.35 -11.63 -3.52
C THR A 23 12.83 -11.66 -3.39
N TYR A 24 12.14 -11.10 -4.38
CA TYR A 24 10.68 -11.20 -4.45
C TYR A 24 10.27 -12.41 -5.30
N PRO A 25 9.06 -12.96 -5.07
CA PRO A 25 8.49 -13.93 -5.99
C PRO A 25 8.47 -13.40 -7.43
N PRO A 26 8.60 -14.28 -8.44
CA PRO A 26 8.55 -13.87 -9.84
C PRO A 26 7.27 -13.10 -10.17
N ALA A 27 7.39 -12.08 -11.03
CA ALA A 27 6.22 -11.42 -11.61
C ALA A 27 5.33 -12.46 -12.31
N ASN A 28 4.03 -12.45 -12.02
CA ASN A 28 3.04 -13.38 -12.58
C ASN A 28 3.24 -14.86 -12.21
N GLN A 29 3.78 -15.16 -11.02
CA GLN A 29 3.75 -16.52 -10.51
C GLN A 29 2.30 -17.04 -10.49
N PRO A 30 2.00 -18.20 -11.11
CA PRO A 30 0.65 -18.77 -11.05
C PRO A 30 0.31 -19.11 -9.61
N LEU A 31 -0.71 -18.47 -9.07
CA LEU A 31 -1.06 -18.58 -7.64
C LEU A 31 -1.42 -20.02 -7.28
N GLU A 32 -2.05 -20.72 -8.20
CA GLU A 32 -2.49 -22.11 -8.08
C GLU A 32 -1.30 -23.08 -7.91
N GLN A 33 -0.09 -22.65 -8.22
CA GLN A 33 1.15 -23.42 -8.06
C GLN A 33 1.86 -23.14 -6.73
N LEU A 34 1.32 -22.25 -5.88
CA LEU A 34 1.93 -21.94 -4.59
C LEU A 34 1.70 -23.08 -3.59
N PRO A 35 2.70 -23.42 -2.73
CA PRO A 35 2.62 -24.57 -1.82
C PRO A 35 1.44 -24.57 -0.84
N PHE A 36 0.83 -23.41 -0.62
CA PHE A 36 -0.25 -23.21 0.35
C PHE A 36 -1.52 -22.65 -0.29
N PHE A 37 -1.64 -22.70 -1.62
CA PHE A 37 -2.85 -22.28 -2.31
C PHE A 37 -3.98 -23.26 -1.97
N PRO A 38 -5.11 -22.80 -1.40
CA PRO A 38 -6.23 -23.68 -1.08
C PRO A 38 -7.18 -23.75 -2.30
N PRO A 39 -7.11 -24.80 -3.15
CA PRO A 39 -7.87 -24.85 -4.40
C PRO A 39 -9.39 -24.90 -4.18
N ASP A 40 -9.81 -25.39 -3.01
CA ASP A 40 -11.22 -25.59 -2.68
C ASP A 40 -11.85 -24.41 -1.94
N LEU A 41 -11.08 -23.33 -1.68
CA LEU A 41 -11.57 -22.16 -0.99
C LEU A 41 -11.94 -21.07 -2.00
N ALA A 42 -13.14 -20.51 -1.87
CA ALA A 42 -13.51 -19.29 -2.58
C ALA A 42 -12.90 -18.09 -1.83
N PHE A 43 -11.84 -17.50 -2.39
CA PHE A 43 -11.21 -16.30 -1.86
C PHE A 43 -10.69 -15.39 -2.98
N THR A 44 -10.54 -14.10 -2.65
CA THR A 44 -9.85 -13.13 -3.51
C THR A 44 -8.40 -13.02 -3.07
N TYR A 45 -7.47 -13.30 -3.98
CA TYR A 45 -6.05 -13.07 -3.74
C TYR A 45 -5.69 -11.61 -4.03
N VAL A 46 -4.98 -10.98 -3.09
CA VAL A 46 -4.52 -9.59 -3.21
C VAL A 46 -3.01 -9.55 -3.06
N ASP A 47 -2.33 -9.08 -4.10
CA ASP A 47 -0.90 -8.80 -4.05
C ASP A 47 -0.66 -7.36 -3.61
N ILE A 48 -0.28 -7.17 -2.35
CA ILE A 48 0.00 -5.85 -1.77
C ILE A 48 1.19 -5.18 -2.47
N VAL A 49 2.17 -5.95 -2.98
CA VAL A 49 3.28 -5.39 -3.76
C VAL A 49 2.72 -4.75 -5.01
N LYS A 50 1.87 -5.44 -5.77
CA LYS A 50 1.24 -4.91 -6.99
C LYS A 50 0.26 -3.76 -6.74
N LEU A 51 -0.31 -3.66 -5.54
CA LEU A 51 -1.14 -2.51 -5.15
C LEU A 51 -0.30 -1.25 -4.92
N HIS A 52 0.94 -1.42 -4.48
CA HIS A 52 1.84 -0.32 -4.14
C HIS A 52 2.80 0.08 -5.27
N CYS A 53 3.45 -0.90 -5.90
CA CYS A 53 4.47 -0.71 -6.91
C CYS A 53 4.56 -1.88 -7.91
N ASP A 54 5.49 -1.79 -8.86
CA ASP A 54 5.67 -2.78 -9.91
C ASP A 54 6.64 -3.91 -9.47
N TYR A 55 6.52 -5.10 -10.04
CA TYR A 55 7.36 -6.27 -9.66
C TYR A 55 8.85 -6.10 -9.99
N ASP A 56 9.17 -5.21 -10.93
CA ASP A 56 10.55 -4.78 -11.23
C ASP A 56 11.12 -3.85 -10.15
N LYS A 57 10.35 -3.59 -9.09
CA LYS A 57 10.67 -2.73 -7.94
C LYS A 57 10.71 -1.25 -8.30
N GLU A 58 10.22 -0.88 -9.48
CA GLU A 58 10.06 0.52 -9.84
C GLU A 58 8.90 1.14 -9.06
N LYS A 59 9.04 2.43 -8.74
CA LYS A 59 8.02 3.26 -8.05
C LYS A 59 7.65 2.80 -6.63
N CYS A 60 8.36 1.82 -6.05
CA CYS A 60 8.18 1.46 -4.64
C CYS A 60 8.71 2.58 -3.74
N LEU A 61 7.92 2.92 -2.71
CA LEU A 61 8.40 3.80 -1.65
C LEU A 61 9.43 3.03 -0.81
N THR A 62 10.58 3.64 -0.58
CA THR A 62 11.67 3.06 0.23
C THR A 62 11.76 3.71 1.62
N SER A 63 11.09 4.84 1.83
CA SER A 63 11.00 5.51 3.12
C SER A 63 9.81 6.45 3.18
N SER A 64 9.40 6.82 4.39
CA SER A 64 8.44 7.90 4.65
C SER A 64 8.89 8.69 5.87
N ARG A 65 8.89 10.03 5.75
CA ARG A 65 9.35 10.96 6.81
C ARG A 65 10.72 10.62 7.42
N GLY A 66 11.65 10.11 6.59
CA GLY A 66 12.99 9.70 7.03
C GLY A 66 13.05 8.35 7.75
N VAL A 67 11.92 7.65 7.90
CA VAL A 67 11.84 6.29 8.44
C VAL A 67 11.93 5.30 7.28
N PRO A 68 12.87 4.33 7.31
CA PRO A 68 12.95 3.30 6.28
C PRO A 68 11.72 2.40 6.31
N PHE A 69 11.34 1.86 5.16
CA PHE A 69 10.15 1.02 5.06
C PHE A 69 10.27 -0.30 5.84
N ILE A 70 11.47 -0.87 5.86
CA ILE A 70 11.83 -2.09 6.61
C ILE A 70 13.14 -1.81 7.34
N THR A 71 13.30 -2.40 8.52
CA THR A 71 14.58 -2.41 9.27
C THR A 71 15.23 -3.79 9.31
N ASP A 72 14.44 -4.85 9.15
CA ASP A 72 14.89 -6.24 9.10
C ASP A 72 14.74 -6.84 7.68
N TRP A 73 14.33 -8.09 7.52
CA TRP A 73 14.18 -8.73 6.20
C TRP A 73 12.72 -8.86 5.74
N ASN A 74 11.73 -8.48 6.56
CA ASN A 74 10.32 -8.80 6.28
C ASN A 74 9.29 -7.80 6.85
N HIS A 75 9.57 -7.17 7.98
CA HIS A 75 8.56 -6.41 8.71
C HIS A 75 8.59 -4.93 8.35
N LEU A 76 7.42 -4.43 7.94
CA LEU A 76 7.22 -3.02 7.65
C LEU A 76 7.24 -2.19 8.94
N THR A 77 7.79 -0.98 8.87
CA THR A 77 7.67 0.00 9.96
C THR A 77 6.24 0.58 10.00
N ALA A 78 5.78 0.99 11.17
CA ALA A 78 4.43 1.53 11.34
C ALA A 78 4.18 2.81 10.51
N GLU A 79 5.19 3.69 10.42
CA GLU A 79 5.12 4.90 9.59
C GLU A 79 4.95 4.54 8.12
N PHE A 80 5.68 3.53 7.66
CA PHE A 80 5.57 3.06 6.29
C PHE A 80 4.22 2.39 6.03
N LEU A 81 3.72 1.54 6.94
CA LEU A 81 2.41 0.92 6.79
C LEU A 81 1.30 1.97 6.66
N THR A 82 1.36 3.03 7.46
CA THR A 82 0.40 4.15 7.39
C THR A 82 0.47 4.85 6.03
N THR A 83 1.68 5.10 5.54
CA THR A 83 1.92 5.74 4.24
C THR A 83 1.44 4.84 3.09
N LEU A 84 1.76 3.55 3.15
CA LEU A 84 1.40 2.52 2.18
C LEU A 84 -0.13 2.39 2.03
N ILE A 85 -0.86 2.34 3.15
CA ILE A 85 -2.32 2.28 3.11
C ILE A 85 -2.88 3.55 2.45
N GLY A 86 -2.34 4.73 2.77
CA GLY A 86 -2.73 5.98 2.11
C GLY A 86 -2.48 5.97 0.60
N ASP A 87 -1.29 5.53 0.17
CA ASP A 87 -0.90 5.43 -1.24
C ASP A 87 -1.79 4.46 -2.03
N ILE A 88 -2.09 3.30 -1.44
CA ILE A 88 -2.99 2.30 -2.04
C ILE A 88 -4.41 2.86 -2.15
N LEU A 89 -4.92 3.52 -1.10
CA LEU A 89 -6.24 4.16 -1.16
C LEU A 89 -6.29 5.21 -2.27
N GLU A 90 -5.30 6.09 -2.36
CA GLU A 90 -5.25 7.13 -3.40
C GLU A 90 -5.21 6.55 -4.82
N LYS A 91 -4.36 5.55 -5.07
CA LYS A 91 -4.14 5.01 -6.41
C LYS A 91 -5.16 3.96 -6.84
N ARG A 92 -5.71 3.18 -5.90
CA ARG A 92 -6.45 1.93 -6.18
C ARG A 92 -7.84 1.89 -5.56
N THR A 93 -8.43 3.03 -5.19
CA THR A 93 -9.80 3.10 -4.64
C THR A 93 -10.83 2.35 -5.50
N ALA A 94 -10.75 2.45 -6.83
CA ALA A 94 -11.70 1.78 -7.73
C ALA A 94 -11.57 0.24 -7.65
N ASP A 95 -10.35 -0.27 -7.71
CA ASP A 95 -10.05 -1.71 -7.59
C ASP A 95 -10.51 -2.23 -6.21
N LEU A 96 -10.12 -1.52 -5.14
CA LEU A 96 -10.51 -1.87 -3.76
C LEU A 96 -12.03 -1.87 -3.56
N ARG A 97 -12.77 -0.99 -4.26
CA ARG A 97 -14.24 -0.98 -4.22
C ARG A 97 -14.81 -2.18 -4.98
N GLY A 98 -14.27 -2.52 -6.14
CA GLY A 98 -14.66 -3.70 -6.92
C GLY A 98 -14.48 -5.01 -6.14
N ASP A 99 -13.40 -5.09 -5.35
CA ASP A 99 -13.08 -6.26 -4.53
C ASP A 99 -13.76 -6.26 -3.15
N GLY A 100 -14.53 -5.20 -2.81
CA GLY A 100 -15.20 -5.06 -1.51
C GLY A 100 -14.26 -4.75 -0.33
N LEU A 101 -13.01 -4.39 -0.60
CA LEU A 101 -11.95 -4.17 0.40
C LEU A 101 -11.87 -2.74 0.90
N LEU A 102 -12.35 -1.76 0.12
CA LEU A 102 -12.31 -0.34 0.47
C LEU A 102 -12.89 -0.08 1.88
N ASP A 103 -13.94 -0.83 2.20
CA ASP A 103 -14.69 -0.68 3.42
C ASP A 103 -13.92 -1.08 4.69
N PHE A 104 -12.90 -1.93 4.56
CA PHE A 104 -12.05 -2.39 5.66
C PHE A 104 -10.83 -1.49 5.87
N LEU A 105 -10.41 -0.76 4.83
CA LEU A 105 -9.22 0.09 4.86
C LEU A 105 -9.54 1.55 5.24
N VAL A 106 -10.79 1.97 5.08
CA VAL A 106 -11.25 3.31 5.46
C VAL A 106 -12.01 3.25 6.79
N PRO A 107 -11.52 3.92 7.86
CA PRO A 107 -12.24 3.98 9.13
C PRO A 107 -13.68 4.51 8.94
N PRO A 108 -14.68 3.98 9.67
CA PRO A 108 -16.08 4.36 9.51
C PRO A 108 -16.33 5.88 9.59
N HIS A 109 -15.52 6.59 10.38
CA HIS A 109 -15.64 8.04 10.61
C HIS A 109 -15.17 8.90 9.43
N ALA A 110 -14.31 8.41 8.55
CA ALA A 110 -13.91 9.14 7.34
C ALA A 110 -15.03 9.16 6.28
N ARG A 111 -15.93 8.16 6.29
CA ARG A 111 -17.06 8.06 5.35
C ARG A 111 -18.16 9.10 5.58
N GLN A 112 -18.27 9.66 6.79
CA GLN A 112 -19.30 10.66 7.09
C GLN A 112 -18.98 12.02 6.49
N SER A 113 -17.71 12.38 6.33
CA SER A 113 -17.29 13.66 5.75
C SER A 113 -17.60 13.78 4.26
N GLU A 114 -17.59 12.69 3.50
CA GLU A 114 -17.92 12.70 2.06
C GLU A 114 -19.44 12.80 1.81
N ARG A 115 -20.27 12.18 2.67
CA ARG A 115 -21.73 12.30 2.59
C ARG A 115 -22.21 13.71 2.95
N THR A 116 -21.58 14.39 3.90
CA THR A 116 -21.95 15.77 4.26
C THR A 116 -21.46 16.78 3.23
N ALA A 117 -20.29 16.57 2.60
CA ALA A 117 -19.81 17.42 1.50
C ALA A 117 -20.71 17.35 0.25
N SER A 118 -21.24 16.16 -0.07
CA SER A 118 -22.15 15.95 -1.20
C SER A 118 -23.58 16.48 -0.96
N SER A 119 -23.88 16.87 0.28
CA SER A 119 -25.22 17.33 0.71
C SER A 119 -25.29 18.84 0.93
N GLN A 120 -24.23 19.61 0.63
CA GLN A 120 -24.32 21.06 0.68
C GLN A 120 -25.02 21.57 -0.58
N PRO A 121 -26.23 22.18 -0.46
CA PRO A 121 -26.79 22.92 -1.57
C PRO A 121 -25.86 24.10 -1.86
N ASN A 122 -25.56 24.32 -3.15
CA ASN A 122 -24.91 25.54 -3.63
C ASN A 122 -25.57 26.75 -2.95
N ALA A 123 -24.87 27.40 -2.03
CA ALA A 123 -25.30 28.65 -1.45
C ALA A 123 -25.27 29.70 -2.57
N GLY A 124 -26.43 29.89 -3.19
CA GLY A 124 -26.66 30.93 -4.18
C GLY A 124 -26.22 32.27 -3.61
N ARG A 125 -25.29 32.90 -4.32
CA ARG A 125 -24.81 34.26 -4.06
C ARG A 125 -25.96 35.23 -4.29
N THR A 126 -26.71 35.59 -3.25
CA THR A 126 -27.56 36.78 -3.28
C THR A 126 -26.72 38.00 -2.92
N SER A 127 -26.40 38.76 -3.96
CA SER A 127 -25.89 40.13 -3.88
C SER A 127 -27.04 41.08 -3.58
N SER A 128 -26.94 41.82 -2.48
CA SER A 128 -27.64 43.08 -2.18
C SER A 128 -26.75 43.81 -1.15
N ALA A 129 -26.35 45.07 -1.26
CA ALA A 129 -26.80 46.21 -2.05
C ALA A 129 -25.59 47.11 -2.40
#